data_AF-A0A960MSP4-F1
#
_entry.id   AF-A0A960MSP4-F1
#
_cell.length_a   1.000
_cell.length_b   1.000
_cell.length_c   1.000
_cell.angle_alpha   90.00
_cell.angle_beta   90.00
_cell.angle_gamma   90.00
#
_symmetry.space_group_name_H-M   'P 1'
#
loop_
_entity.id
_entity.type
_entity.pdbx_description
1 polymer ?
#
loop_
_entity_poly.entity_id
_entity_poly.type
_entity_poly.pdbx_seq_one_letter_code
_entity_poly.pdbx_strand_id
1 'polypeptide(L)'
;MAEEETPELMTVKETSEYLRIPLPTVYYLVQRGQLPAIQIGGRWRIKRSLLDRDILKTDQGGQPTVLVVDDDPALQTLFKQFLKKAGFGRIVVGTGAEAIAYADKQRFDLVFLDLKLPDIPGDELYAKLKAKHPDLPI
;
A
#
# COMPACT_ATOMS: atom_id res chain seq x y z
N MET A 1 -0.18 43.02 9.92
CA MET A 1 0.14 42.20 11.09
C MET A 1 0.14 40.77 10.58
N ALA A 2 1.31 40.18 10.37
CA ALA A 2 1.41 38.82 9.84
C ALA A 2 1.00 37.85 10.96
N GLU A 3 -0.09 37.12 10.75
CA GLU A 3 -0.35 35.92 11.54
C GLU A 3 0.75 34.92 11.19
N GLU A 4 1.71 34.76 12.11
CA GLU A 4 2.57 33.59 12.13
C GLU A 4 1.68 32.39 12.46
N GLU A 5 1.04 31.81 11.45
CA GLU A 5 0.54 30.44 11.55
C GLU A 5 1.76 29.53 11.74
N THR A 6 2.15 29.32 13.00
CA THR A 6 3.03 28.22 13.35
C THR A 6 2.40 26.94 12.81
N PRO A 7 3.05 26.21 11.89
CA PRO A 7 2.49 24.96 11.40
C PRO A 7 2.39 23.99 12.57
N GLU A 8 1.19 23.50 12.86
CA GLU A 8 0.94 22.60 14.00
C GLU A 8 1.76 21.31 13.80
N LEU A 9 2.83 21.16 14.57
CA LEU A 9 3.76 20.04 14.49
C LEU A 9 3.27 18.91 15.40
N MET A 10 2.93 17.78 14.79
CA MET A 10 2.46 16.58 15.47
C MET A 10 3.62 15.65 15.79
N THR A 11 3.56 14.98 16.93
CA THR A 11 4.38 13.82 17.25
C THR A 11 3.97 12.62 16.39
N VAL A 12 4.86 11.62 16.29
CA VAL A 12 4.55 10.32 15.65
C VAL A 12 3.28 9.68 16.22
N LYS A 13 3.05 9.83 17.54
CA LYS A 13 1.85 9.31 18.22
C LYS A 13 0.59 10.05 17.80
N GLU A 14 0.60 11.36 17.82
CA GLU A 14 -0.54 12.18 17.38
C GLU A 14 -0.83 11.93 15.89
N THR A 15 0.20 11.75 15.07
CA THR A 15 0.05 11.41 13.64
C THR A 15 -0.59 10.03 13.45
N SER A 16 -0.22 9.03 14.27
CA SER A 16 -0.85 7.70 14.28
C SER A 16 -2.35 7.80 14.59
N GLU A 17 -2.71 8.57 15.62
CA GLU A 17 -4.11 8.79 16.01
C GLU A 17 -4.89 9.54 14.93
N TYR A 18 -4.27 10.57 14.33
CA TYR A 18 -4.89 11.40 13.29
C TYR A 18 -5.13 10.64 11.99
N LEU A 19 -4.12 9.91 11.50
CA LEU A 19 -4.22 9.10 10.28
C LEU A 19 -4.97 7.79 10.48
N ARG A 20 -5.24 7.42 11.75
CA ARG A 20 -5.85 6.13 12.13
C ARG A 20 -5.05 4.92 11.61
N ILE A 21 -3.72 5.00 11.67
CA ILE A 21 -2.81 3.90 11.32
C ILE A 21 -1.94 3.51 12.51
N PRO A 22 -1.44 2.25 12.59
CA PRO A 22 -0.62 1.81 13.71
C PRO A 22 0.66 2.65 13.88
N LEU A 23 1.04 2.91 15.14
CA LEU A 23 2.26 3.66 15.48
C LEU A 23 3.54 3.12 14.78
N PRO A 24 3.76 1.79 14.68
CA PRO A 24 4.90 1.25 13.94
C PRO A 24 4.90 1.65 12.45
N THR A 25 3.73 1.77 11.81
CA THR A 25 3.61 2.19 10.42
C THR A 25 4.04 3.64 10.24
N VAL A 26 3.74 4.52 11.18
CA VAL A 26 4.20 5.92 11.12
C VAL A 26 5.73 5.99 11.22
N TYR A 27 6.35 5.22 12.12
CA TYR A 27 7.80 5.12 12.19
C TYR A 27 8.41 4.58 10.89
N TYR A 28 7.81 3.53 10.32
CA TYR A 28 8.24 2.96 9.04
C TYR A 28 8.24 4.01 7.91
N LEU A 29 7.14 4.76 7.76
CA LEU A 29 7.02 5.77 6.71
C LEU A 29 8.02 6.93 6.89
N VAL A 30 8.23 7.37 8.13
CA VAL A 30 9.23 8.41 8.45
C VAL A 30 10.65 7.93 8.13
N GLN A 31 11.01 6.70 8.52
CA GLN A 31 12.35 6.13 8.27
C GLN A 31 12.64 5.93 6.78
N ARG A 32 11.61 5.69 5.97
CA ARG A 32 11.72 5.54 4.50
C ARG A 32 11.62 6.86 3.74
N GLY A 33 11.42 7.99 4.43
CA GLY A 33 11.22 9.29 3.79
C GLY A 33 9.87 9.45 3.09
N GLN A 34 8.94 8.50 3.28
CA GLN A 34 7.60 8.50 2.70
C GLN A 34 6.61 9.37 3.48
N LEU A 35 6.98 9.79 4.69
CA LEU A 35 6.24 10.78 5.46
C LEU A 35 7.18 11.95 5.80
N PRO A 36 6.92 13.17 5.31
CA PRO A 36 7.76 14.32 5.59
C PRO A 36 7.81 14.63 7.09
N ALA A 37 8.98 14.46 7.69
CA ALA A 37 9.19 14.68 9.11
C ALA A 37 10.50 15.42 9.37
N ILE A 38 10.54 16.19 10.46
CA ILE A 38 11.73 16.89 10.95
C ILE A 38 12.08 16.38 12.34
N GLN A 39 13.37 16.36 12.69
CA GLN A 39 13.79 16.05 14.06
C GLN A 39 13.89 17.32 14.88
N ILE A 40 13.19 17.35 16.02
CA ILE A 40 13.26 18.43 17.01
C ILE A 40 13.54 17.79 18.36
N GLY A 41 14.69 18.12 18.97
CA GLY A 41 15.12 17.54 20.24
C GLY A 41 15.24 16.00 20.20
N GLY A 42 15.73 15.45 19.09
CA GLY A 42 15.89 14.00 18.90
C GLY A 42 14.58 13.23 18.68
N ARG A 43 13.45 13.92 18.48
CA ARG A 43 12.15 13.30 18.23
C ARG A 43 11.58 13.76 16.90
N TRP A 44 10.94 12.85 16.17
CA TRP A 44 10.26 13.16 14.92
C TRP A 44 9.02 14.05 15.14
N ARG A 45 8.83 15.02 14.25
CA ARG A 45 7.67 15.90 14.15
C ARG A 45 7.18 15.98 12.72
N ILE A 46 5.87 15.93 12.54
CA ILE A 46 5.18 15.92 11.25
C ILE A 46 4.26 17.13 11.21
N LYS A 47 4.35 17.98 10.17
CA LYS A 47 3.44 19.11 10.02
C LYS A 47 2.04 18.59 9.70
N ARG A 48 1.04 18.96 10.49
CA ARG A 48 -0.36 18.55 10.26
C ARG A 48 -0.83 18.92 8.85
N SER A 49 -0.50 20.11 8.37
CA SER A 49 -0.87 20.57 7.03
C SER A 49 -0.33 19.67 5.91
N LEU A 50 0.76 18.94 6.14
CA LEU A 50 1.30 17.94 5.20
C LEU A 50 0.57 16.59 5.25
N LEU A 51 -0.31 16.39 6.23
CA LEU A 51 -1.14 15.20 6.37
C LEU A 51 -2.50 15.36 5.73
N ASP A 52 -2.87 16.58 5.33
CA ASP A 52 -4.09 16.82 4.59
C ASP A 52 -4.10 15.94 3.33
N ARG A 53 -5.28 15.42 3.00
CA ARG A 53 -5.50 14.30 2.06
C ARG A 53 -4.87 14.50 0.67
N ASP A 54 -4.45 15.72 0.33
CA ASP A 54 -3.85 16.07 -0.94
C ASP A 54 -2.30 16.05 -0.90
N ILE A 55 -1.67 16.14 0.28
CA ILE A 55 -0.20 16.07 0.44
C ILE A 55 0.28 14.63 0.64
N LEU A 56 -0.49 13.78 1.35
CA LEU A 56 -0.26 12.31 1.34
C LEU A 56 -0.59 11.65 0.00
N LYS A 57 -1.35 12.36 -0.85
CA LYS A 57 -1.54 11.99 -2.27
C LYS A 57 -0.41 12.44 -3.17
N THR A 58 0.54 13.21 -2.67
CA THR A 58 1.75 13.55 -3.41
C THR A 58 2.83 12.53 -3.07
N ASP A 59 2.55 11.26 -3.35
CA ASP A 59 3.55 10.50 -4.07
C ASP A 59 3.22 10.70 -5.55
N GLN A 60 4.23 11.00 -6.34
CA GLN A 60 4.15 11.10 -7.80
C GLN A 60 3.99 9.71 -8.46
N GLY A 61 3.53 8.70 -7.71
CA GLY A 61 3.14 7.38 -8.16
C GLY A 61 1.64 7.20 -8.02
N GLY A 62 0.98 6.66 -9.04
CA GLY A 62 -0.46 6.43 -9.04
C GLY A 62 -0.96 5.59 -7.86
N GLN A 63 -2.28 5.47 -7.74
CA GLN A 63 -2.92 4.63 -6.72
C GLN A 63 -2.28 3.22 -6.70
N PRO A 64 -1.66 2.78 -5.57
CA PRO A 64 -1.00 1.48 -5.53
C PRO A 64 -1.98 0.37 -5.89
N THR A 65 -1.56 -0.54 -6.76
CA THR A 65 -2.41 -1.55 -7.38
C THR A 65 -2.06 -2.93 -6.86
N VAL A 66 -3.05 -3.61 -6.30
CA VAL A 66 -2.93 -4.97 -5.74
C VAL A 66 -3.50 -5.99 -6.70
N LEU A 67 -2.77 -7.07 -6.96
CA LEU A 67 -3.29 -8.26 -7.62
C LEU A 67 -3.75 -9.26 -6.57
N VAL A 68 -4.93 -9.85 -6.74
CA VAL A 68 -5.42 -10.95 -5.89
C VAL A 68 -5.70 -12.15 -6.78
N VAL A 69 -5.16 -13.30 -6.42
CA VAL A 69 -5.28 -14.57 -7.14
C VAL A 69 -5.87 -15.60 -6.20
N ASP A 70 -7.16 -15.88 -6.36
CA ASP A 70 -7.93 -16.73 -5.46
C ASP A 70 -9.15 -17.25 -6.23
N ASP A 71 -9.41 -18.55 -6.23
CA ASP A 71 -10.51 -19.16 -6.99
C ASP A 71 -11.86 -19.13 -6.24
N ASP A 72 -11.89 -18.74 -4.96
CA ASP A 72 -13.12 -18.58 -4.18
C ASP A 72 -13.83 -17.25 -4.51
N PRO A 73 -15.03 -17.30 -5.13
CA PRO A 73 -15.79 -16.10 -5.49
C PRO A 73 -16.16 -15.21 -4.29
N ALA A 74 -16.33 -15.79 -3.10
CA ALA A 74 -16.64 -15.06 -1.89
C ALA A 74 -15.43 -14.23 -1.42
N LEU A 75 -14.24 -14.82 -1.41
CA LEU A 75 -12.99 -14.11 -1.08
C LEU A 75 -12.68 -13.04 -2.11
N GLN A 76 -12.82 -13.34 -3.41
CA GLN A 76 -12.68 -12.33 -4.45
C GLN A 76 -13.59 -11.12 -4.22
N THR A 77 -14.86 -11.36 -3.86
CA THR A 77 -15.82 -10.30 -3.56
C THR A 77 -15.40 -9.48 -2.35
N LEU A 78 -14.94 -10.15 -1.29
CA LEU A 78 -14.45 -9.50 -0.08
C LEU A 78 -13.22 -8.61 -0.38
N PHE A 79 -12.21 -9.12 -1.08
CA PHE A 79 -11.05 -8.34 -1.50
C PHE A 79 -11.42 -7.15 -2.37
N LYS A 80 -12.34 -7.33 -3.33
CA LYS A 80 -12.84 -6.24 -4.18
C LYS A 80 -13.43 -5.11 -3.33
N GLN A 81 -14.19 -5.43 -2.27
CA GLN A 81 -14.78 -4.39 -1.42
C GLN A 81 -13.76 -3.78 -0.47
N PHE A 82 -12.92 -4.60 0.16
CA PHE A 82 -11.94 -4.17 1.15
C PHE A 82 -10.89 -3.24 0.53
N LEU A 83 -10.25 -3.65 -0.56
CA LEU A 83 -9.21 -2.86 -1.23
C LEU A 83 -9.78 -1.56 -1.81
N LYS A 84 -11.01 -1.58 -2.34
CA LYS A 84 -11.70 -0.36 -2.80
C LYS A 84 -11.90 0.63 -1.66
N LYS A 85 -12.40 0.17 -0.51
CA LYS A 85 -12.62 1.03 0.67
C LYS A 85 -11.31 1.58 1.23
N ALA A 86 -10.23 0.80 1.16
CA ALA A 86 -8.89 1.21 1.57
C ALA A 86 -8.19 2.13 0.54
N GLY A 87 -8.79 2.38 -0.63
CA GLY A 87 -8.25 3.31 -1.62
C GLY A 87 -7.13 2.72 -2.49
N PHE A 88 -7.09 1.40 -2.68
CA PHE A 88 -6.17 0.73 -3.60
C PHE A 88 -6.79 0.47 -4.98
N GLY A 89 -5.94 0.54 -6.01
CA GLY A 89 -6.21 -0.09 -7.29
C GLY A 89 -6.23 -1.60 -7.09
N ARG A 90 -7.06 -2.33 -7.83
CA ARG A 90 -7.16 -3.79 -7.64
C ARG A 90 -7.51 -4.52 -8.92
N ILE A 91 -6.84 -5.64 -9.13
CA ILE A 91 -7.22 -6.68 -10.08
C ILE A 91 -7.39 -7.96 -9.29
N VAL A 92 -8.50 -8.66 -9.52
CA VAL A 92 -8.84 -9.89 -8.81
C VAL A 92 -9.20 -10.93 -9.86
N VAL A 93 -8.47 -12.04 -9.85
CA VAL A 93 -8.51 -13.12 -10.84
C VAL A 93 -8.62 -14.47 -10.15
N GLY A 94 -9.15 -15.47 -10.86
CA GLY A 94 -9.43 -16.80 -10.28
C GLY A 94 -8.43 -17.88 -10.66
N THR A 95 -7.47 -17.56 -11.54
CA THR A 95 -6.54 -18.54 -12.10
C THR A 95 -5.13 -17.97 -12.17
N GLY A 96 -4.14 -18.85 -12.14
CA GLY A 96 -2.75 -18.44 -12.30
C GLY A 96 -2.43 -17.95 -13.71
N ALA A 97 -3.08 -18.49 -14.73
CA ALA A 97 -2.97 -18.01 -16.11
C ALA A 97 -3.41 -16.54 -16.25
N GLU A 98 -4.55 -16.17 -15.65
CA GLU A 98 -5.00 -14.78 -15.62
C GLU A 98 -4.01 -13.89 -14.84
N ALA A 99 -3.50 -14.36 -13.70
CA ALA A 99 -2.54 -13.62 -12.90
C ALA A 99 -1.28 -13.27 -13.69
N ILE A 100 -0.71 -14.23 -14.41
CA ILE A 100 0.45 -14.00 -15.29
C ILE A 100 0.09 -13.03 -16.41
N ALA A 101 -1.06 -13.21 -17.06
CA ALA A 101 -1.49 -12.34 -18.15
C ALA A 101 -1.67 -10.87 -17.71
N TYR A 102 -2.09 -10.63 -16.47
CA TYR A 102 -2.17 -9.27 -15.92
C TYR A 102 -0.81 -8.74 -15.47
N ALA A 103 0.03 -9.57 -14.83
CA ALA A 103 1.39 -9.19 -14.44
C ALA A 103 2.26 -8.80 -15.65
N ASP A 104 2.03 -9.42 -16.81
CA ASP A 104 2.71 -9.08 -18.06
C ASP A 104 2.22 -7.76 -18.68
N LYS A 105 1.01 -7.30 -18.33
CA LYS A 105 0.40 -6.07 -18.90
C LYS A 105 0.65 -4.82 -18.05
N GLN A 106 0.76 -4.98 -16.74
CA GLN A 106 0.93 -3.86 -15.82
C GLN A 106 1.71 -4.28 -14.56
N ARG A 107 2.33 -3.29 -13.90
CA ARG A 107 2.99 -3.52 -12.61
C ARG A 107 1.98 -3.52 -11.48
N PHE A 108 2.28 -4.31 -10.45
CA PHE A 108 1.56 -4.36 -9.19
C PHE A 108 2.52 -4.06 -8.04
N ASP A 109 1.98 -3.54 -6.95
CA ASP A 109 2.74 -3.20 -5.74
C ASP A 109 2.69 -4.33 -4.70
N LEU A 110 1.71 -5.23 -4.82
CA LEU A 110 1.50 -6.40 -3.97
C LEU A 110 0.65 -7.44 -4.69
N VAL A 111 0.94 -8.71 -4.47
CA VAL A 111 0.09 -9.84 -4.86
C VAL A 111 -0.40 -10.57 -3.61
N PHE A 112 -1.70 -10.84 -3.51
CA PHE A 112 -2.23 -11.87 -2.62
C PHE A 112 -2.44 -13.13 -3.43
N LEU A 113 -1.85 -14.24 -3.00
CA LEU A 113 -1.80 -15.48 -3.75
C LEU A 113 -2.31 -16.66 -2.91
N ASP A 114 -3.37 -17.32 -3.37
CA ASP A 114 -3.73 -18.65 -2.88
C ASP A 114 -2.74 -19.70 -3.40
N LEU A 115 -2.38 -20.64 -2.55
CA LEU A 115 -1.55 -21.80 -2.89
C LEU A 115 -2.33 -22.87 -3.66
N LYS A 116 -3.66 -22.89 -3.52
CA LYS A 116 -4.55 -23.81 -4.23
C LYS A 116 -5.28 -23.04 -5.32
N LEU A 117 -4.88 -23.23 -6.57
CA LEU A 117 -5.57 -22.69 -7.73
C LEU A 117 -5.99 -23.84 -8.66
N PRO A 118 -7.02 -23.64 -9.50
CA PRO A 118 -7.59 -24.69 -10.33
C PRO A 118 -6.69 -25.10 -11.51
N ASP A 119 -5.75 -24.25 -11.93
CA ASP A 119 -4.96 -24.44 -13.16
C ASP A 119 -3.47 -24.71 -12.91
N ILE A 120 -2.85 -24.04 -11.94
CA ILE A 120 -1.45 -24.25 -11.56
C ILE A 120 -1.27 -24.19 -10.03
N PRO A 121 -0.33 -24.95 -9.44
CA PRO A 121 0.02 -24.78 -8.02
C PRO A 121 0.47 -23.35 -7.71
N GLY A 122 0.06 -22.80 -6.56
CA GLY A 122 0.38 -21.40 -6.23
C GLY A 122 1.86 -21.17 -5.91
N ASP A 123 2.59 -22.17 -5.42
CA ASP A 123 4.05 -22.11 -5.28
C ASP A 123 4.78 -22.04 -6.63
N GLU A 124 4.27 -22.76 -7.64
CA GLU A 124 4.75 -22.64 -9.01
C GLU A 124 4.45 -21.25 -9.60
N LEU A 125 3.26 -20.70 -9.35
CA LEU A 125 2.92 -19.33 -9.74
C LEU A 125 3.82 -18.30 -9.04
N TYR A 126 4.07 -18.45 -7.74
CA TYR A 126 5.00 -17.61 -6.99
C TYR A 126 6.38 -17.59 -7.66
N ALA A 127 6.93 -18.77 -7.98
CA ALA A 127 8.22 -18.88 -8.63
C ALA A 127 8.24 -18.16 -10.00
N LYS A 128 7.18 -18.32 -10.80
CA LYS A 128 7.03 -17.63 -12.10
C LYS A 128 6.96 -16.11 -11.94
N LEU A 129 6.17 -15.61 -10.97
CA LEU A 129 6.04 -14.18 -10.71
C LEU A 129 7.36 -13.59 -10.20
N LYS A 130 8.05 -14.27 -9.29
CA LYS A 130 9.36 -13.82 -8.77
C LYS A 130 10.47 -13.86 -9.79
N ALA A 131 10.46 -14.83 -10.71
CA ALA A 131 11.43 -14.88 -11.81
C ALA A 131 11.30 -13.65 -12.73
N LYS A 132 10.07 -13.16 -12.97
CA LYS A 132 9.82 -11.97 -13.79
C LYS A 132 9.94 -10.65 -13.00
N HIS A 133 9.53 -10.67 -11.73
CA HIS A 133 9.48 -9.51 -10.85
C HIS A 133 10.09 -9.85 -9.48
N PRO A 134 11.43 -9.85 -9.36
CA PRO A 134 12.13 -10.26 -8.13
C PRO A 134 11.69 -9.47 -6.89
N ASP A 135 11.47 -8.17 -7.07
CA ASP A 135 11.13 -7.23 -6.01
C ASP A 135 9.63 -7.17 -5.67
N LEU A 136 8.76 -7.82 -6.47
CA LEU A 136 7.31 -7.79 -6.26
C LEU A 136 6.94 -8.48 -4.95
N PRO A 137 6.33 -7.78 -3.96
CA PRO A 137 5.82 -8.43 -2.76
C PRO A 137 4.69 -9.41 -3.11
N ILE A 138 4.80 -10.65 -2.63
CA ILE A 138 3.82 -11.74 -2.78
C ILE A 138 3.72 -12.43 -1.42
#